data_AF-A0A5B9E0N5-F1
#
_entry.id   AF-A0A5B9E0N5-F1
#
_cell.length_a   1.000
_cell.length_b   1.000
_cell.length_c   1.000
_cell.angle_alpha   90.00
_cell.angle_beta   90.00
_cell.angle_gamma   90.00
#
_symmetry.space_group_name_H-M   'P 1'
#
loop_
_entity.id
_entity.type
_entity.pdbx_description
1 polymer ?
#
loop_
_entity_poly.entity_id
_entity_poly.type
_entity_poly.pdbx_seq_one_letter_code
_entity_poly.pdbx_strand_id
1 'polypeptide(L)'
;MDGNSENGTMNRTADHHAENCRRLAKILIEPLREVARRHGYALGVHGSLAYDIDLIACPWREGCVDQETVAKAIQEAVRAIAGCAEMIGDQTPTQKPHGRLAWSFHMGGGPYIDLSVLPPNG
;
A
#
# COMPACT_ATOMS: atom_id res chain seq x y z
N MET A 1 18.41 42.67 3.77
CA MET A 1 17.25 42.02 4.41
C MET A 1 16.81 40.96 3.44
N ASP A 2 17.40 39.78 3.61
CA ASP A 2 17.27 38.65 2.69
C ASP A 2 15.97 37.92 3.02
N GLY A 3 14.98 38.09 2.15
CA GLY A 3 13.72 37.37 2.22
C GLY A 3 13.58 36.50 0.97
N ASN A 4 13.20 35.24 1.19
CA ASN A 4 12.59 34.34 0.21
C ASN A 4 13.54 33.37 -0.55
N SER A 5 14.19 32.44 0.16
CA SER A 5 14.84 31.26 -0.45
C SER A 5 14.38 29.89 0.10
N GLU A 6 13.52 29.84 1.11
CA GLU A 6 13.14 28.56 1.74
C GLU A 6 11.92 27.86 1.09
N ASN A 7 10.99 28.61 0.49
CA ASN A 7 9.77 28.04 -0.12
C ASN A 7 10.01 27.25 -1.43
N GLY A 8 11.11 27.52 -2.14
CA GLY A 8 11.40 26.87 -3.43
C GLY A 8 12.05 25.48 -3.32
N THR A 9 12.53 25.10 -2.13
CA THR A 9 13.26 23.84 -1.92
C THR A 9 12.33 22.75 -1.38
N MET A 10 11.43 23.08 -0.44
CA MET A 10 10.45 22.13 0.09
C MET A 10 9.42 21.65 -0.96
N ASN A 11 9.01 22.54 -1.87
CA ASN A 11 8.02 22.19 -2.90
C ASN A 11 8.58 21.16 -3.89
N ARG A 12 9.87 21.28 -4.25
CA ARG A 12 10.55 20.31 -5.13
C ARG A 12 10.69 18.92 -4.50
N THR A 13 10.90 18.83 -3.20
CA THR A 13 11.03 17.53 -2.51
C THR A 13 9.70 16.80 -2.36
N ALA A 14 8.60 17.52 -2.08
CA ALA A 14 7.27 16.93 -1.99
C ALA A 14 6.77 16.44 -3.36
N ASP A 15 6.96 17.24 -4.41
CA ASP A 15 6.61 16.88 -5.77
C ASP A 15 7.39 15.64 -6.25
N HIS A 16 8.68 15.57 -5.92
CA HIS A 16 9.53 14.43 -6.24
C HIS A 16 9.09 13.15 -5.53
N HIS A 17 8.68 13.26 -4.26
CA HIS A 17 8.17 12.12 -3.49
C HIS A 17 6.85 11.59 -4.08
N ALA A 18 5.92 12.48 -4.42
CA ALA A 18 4.66 12.12 -5.05
C ALA A 18 4.85 11.51 -6.44
N GLU A 19 5.82 12.00 -7.22
CA GLU A 19 6.20 11.38 -8.49
C GLU A 19 6.76 9.97 -8.31
N ASN A 20 7.62 9.75 -7.31
CA ASN A 20 8.14 8.44 -7.00
C ASN A 20 7.02 7.47 -6.54
N CYS A 21 6.06 7.95 -5.74
CA CYS A 21 4.87 7.18 -5.35
C CYS A 21 4.08 6.73 -6.58
N ARG A 22 3.73 7.66 -7.47
CA ARG A 22 2.99 7.35 -8.70
C ARG A 22 3.75 6.39 -9.61
N ARG A 23 5.08 6.55 -9.72
CA ARG A 23 5.93 5.66 -10.50
C ARG A 23 5.92 4.23 -9.97
N LEU A 24 6.11 4.05 -8.66
CA LEU A 24 6.07 2.73 -8.03
C LEU A 24 4.68 2.10 -8.10
N ALA A 25 3.62 2.88 -7.86
CA ALA A 25 2.24 2.42 -7.97
C ALA A 25 1.95 1.84 -9.37
N LYS A 26 2.40 2.50 -10.45
CA LYS A 26 2.27 1.98 -11.83
C LYS A 26 2.93 0.62 -12.06
N ILE A 27 4.02 0.33 -11.35
CA ILE A 27 4.74 -0.94 -11.45
C ILE A 27 4.04 -2.02 -10.61
N LEU A 28 3.55 -1.65 -9.43
CA LEU A 28 3.06 -2.60 -8.43
C LEU A 28 1.59 -3.01 -8.65
N ILE A 29 0.72 -2.09 -9.07
CA ILE A 29 -0.74 -2.31 -9.01
C ILE A 29 -1.17 -3.56 -9.79
N GLU A 30 -0.71 -3.75 -11.03
CA GLU A 30 -1.16 -4.89 -11.85
C GLU A 30 -0.69 -6.25 -11.29
N PRO A 31 0.59 -6.45 -10.94
CA PRO A 31 1.02 -7.66 -10.24
C PRO A 31 0.26 -7.92 -8.93
N LEU A 32 0.03 -6.88 -8.12
CA LEU A 32 -0.65 -7.04 -6.84
C LEU A 32 -2.15 -7.35 -7.00
N ARG A 33 -2.79 -6.79 -8.03
CA ARG A 33 -4.16 -7.17 -8.41
C ARG A 33 -4.26 -8.65 -8.76
N GLU A 34 -3.30 -9.17 -9.51
CA GLU A 34 -3.27 -10.59 -9.85
C GLU A 34 -3.09 -11.47 -8.61
N VAL A 35 -2.22 -11.08 -7.67
CA VAL A 35 -2.06 -11.77 -6.38
C VAL A 35 -3.37 -11.76 -5.59
N ALA A 36 -3.99 -10.59 -5.41
CA ALA A 36 -5.26 -10.48 -4.70
C ALA A 36 -6.36 -11.33 -5.35
N ARG A 37 -6.47 -11.30 -6.68
CA ARG A 37 -7.46 -12.05 -7.45
C ARG A 37 -7.33 -13.55 -7.25
N ARG A 38 -6.11 -14.09 -7.20
CA ARG A 38 -5.86 -15.52 -6.89
C ARG A 38 -6.34 -15.93 -5.50
N HIS A 39 -6.38 -14.98 -4.57
CA HIS A 39 -6.83 -15.16 -3.19
C HIS A 39 -8.31 -14.81 -2.99
N GLY A 40 -9.02 -14.44 -4.07
CA GLY A 40 -10.45 -14.14 -4.06
C GLY A 40 -10.80 -12.65 -3.91
N TYR A 41 -9.80 -11.77 -3.85
CA TYR A 41 -9.99 -10.35 -3.59
C TYR A 41 -9.88 -9.50 -4.86
N ALA A 42 -10.70 -8.46 -4.96
CA ALA A 42 -10.45 -7.31 -5.83
C ALA A 42 -9.56 -6.29 -5.11
N LEU A 43 -8.56 -5.74 -5.80
CA LEU A 43 -7.62 -4.76 -5.24
C LEU A 43 -7.76 -3.40 -5.93
N GLY A 44 -8.00 -2.35 -5.14
CA GLY A 44 -8.13 -0.98 -5.60
C GLY A 44 -7.14 -0.04 -4.90
N VAL A 45 -6.79 1.05 -5.58
CA VAL A 45 -6.13 2.20 -4.95
C VAL A 45 -7.23 3.09 -4.36
N HIS A 46 -7.09 3.54 -3.11
CA HIS A 46 -8.09 4.40 -2.46
C HIS A 46 -7.56 5.77 -2.00
N GLY A 47 -6.25 5.99 -2.05
CA GLY A 47 -5.61 7.24 -1.63
C GLY A 47 -5.15 8.12 -2.80
N SER A 48 -4.43 9.18 -2.44
CA SER A 48 -3.99 10.22 -3.38
C SER A 48 -2.68 9.91 -4.12
N LEU A 49 -1.92 8.91 -3.67
CA LEU A 49 -0.56 8.61 -4.14
C LEU A 49 0.42 9.78 -3.97
N ALA A 50 0.17 10.65 -2.98
CA ALA A 50 1.04 11.78 -2.69
C ALA A 50 2.25 11.39 -1.83
N TYR A 51 2.05 10.50 -0.86
CA TYR A 51 3.09 10.08 0.09
C TYR A 51 3.26 8.57 0.22
N ASP A 52 2.17 7.85 -0.04
CA ASP A 52 2.00 6.43 0.18
C ASP A 52 1.15 5.80 -0.92
N ILE A 53 1.16 4.47 -0.93
CA ILE A 53 0.36 3.66 -1.85
C ILE A 53 -0.72 2.98 -1.02
N ASP A 54 -1.83 3.69 -0.86
CA ASP A 54 -3.05 3.23 -0.21
C ASP A 54 -3.81 2.21 -1.06
N LEU A 55 -3.88 0.96 -0.60
CA LEU A 55 -4.54 -0.16 -1.25
C LEU A 55 -5.66 -0.72 -0.40
N ILE A 56 -6.78 -1.06 -1.04
CA ILE A 56 -7.89 -1.78 -0.43
C ILE A 56 -8.18 -3.08 -1.16
N ALA A 57 -8.16 -4.18 -0.42
CA ALA A 57 -8.57 -5.50 -0.86
C ALA A 57 -9.99 -5.79 -0.36
N CYS A 58 -10.92 -5.98 -1.29
CA CYS A 58 -12.31 -6.32 -1.04
C CYS A 58 -12.60 -7.76 -1.50
N PRO A 59 -13.22 -8.62 -0.69
CA PRO A 59 -13.67 -9.94 -1.13
C PRO A 59 -14.54 -9.82 -2.38
N TRP A 60 -14.26 -10.63 -3.41
CA TRP A 60 -14.93 -10.52 -4.71
C TRP A 60 -15.61 -11.83 -5.15
N ARG A 61 -15.30 -12.94 -4.49
CA ARG A 61 -15.92 -14.25 -4.73
C ARG A 61 -16.11 -15.02 -3.43
N GLU A 62 -16.96 -16.03 -3.48
CA GLU A 62 -17.06 -17.00 -2.40
C GLU A 62 -15.73 -17.75 -2.19
N GLY A 63 -15.49 -18.15 -0.94
CA GLY A 63 -14.28 -18.89 -0.55
C GLY A 63 -12.99 -18.09 -0.66
N CYS A 64 -13.04 -16.78 -0.38
CA CYS A 64 -11.83 -15.98 -0.15
C CYS A 64 -11.04 -16.55 1.03
N VAL A 65 -9.71 -16.42 0.96
CA VAL A 65 -8.85 -16.70 2.12
C VAL A 65 -9.08 -15.65 3.22
N ASP A 66 -8.54 -15.90 4.42
CA ASP A 66 -8.57 -14.91 5.50
C ASP A 66 -7.69 -13.68 5.18
N GLN A 67 -7.93 -12.60 5.94
CA GLN A 67 -7.30 -11.31 5.70
C GLN A 67 -5.77 -11.34 5.87
N GLU A 68 -5.24 -12.12 6.81
CA GLU A 68 -3.81 -12.25 7.06
C GLU A 68 -3.11 -12.97 5.91
N THR A 69 -3.73 -14.05 5.41
CA THR A 69 -3.20 -14.82 4.27
C THR A 69 -3.02 -13.94 3.03
N VAL A 70 -4.04 -13.18 2.63
CA VAL A 70 -3.91 -12.29 1.46
C VAL A 70 -2.96 -11.12 1.72
N ALA A 71 -2.92 -10.57 2.94
CA ALA A 71 -1.98 -9.51 3.30
C ALA A 71 -0.52 -9.98 3.18
N LYS A 72 -0.22 -11.18 3.68
CA LYS A 72 1.10 -11.81 3.55
C LYS A 72 1.48 -12.05 2.09
N ALA A 73 0.57 -12.59 1.28
CA ALA A 73 0.81 -12.81 -0.14
C ALA A 73 1.11 -11.50 -0.90
N ILE A 74 0.39 -10.42 -0.57
CA ILE A 74 0.67 -9.09 -1.12
C ILE A 74 2.03 -8.58 -0.66
N GLN A 75 2.37 -8.70 0.63
CA GLN A 75 3.67 -8.29 1.17
C GLN A 75 4.83 -9.01 0.47
N GLU A 76 4.72 -10.32 0.27
CA GLU A 76 5.74 -11.13 -0.43
C GLU A 76 5.90 -10.68 -1.89
N ALA A 77 4.80 -10.36 -2.57
CA ALA A 77 4.85 -9.82 -3.92
C ALA A 77 5.49 -8.43 -3.98
N VAL A 78 5.18 -7.55 -3.03
CA VAL A 78 5.84 -6.24 -2.90
C VAL A 78 7.34 -6.44 -2.70
N ARG A 79 7.74 -7.32 -1.78
CA ARG A 79 9.15 -7.64 -1.53
C ARG A 79 9.86 -8.15 -2.79
N ALA A 80 9.20 -9.01 -3.55
CA ALA A 80 9.76 -9.56 -4.79
C ALA A 80 9.96 -8.51 -5.89
N ILE A 81 9.07 -7.52 -5.99
CA ILE A 81 9.09 -6.49 -7.04
C ILE A 81 9.93 -5.28 -6.65
N ALA A 82 9.77 -4.79 -5.42
CA ALA A 82 10.43 -3.59 -4.90
C ALA A 82 11.75 -3.89 -4.18
N GLY A 83 12.07 -5.18 -3.93
CA GLY A 83 13.27 -5.62 -3.22
C GLY A 83 13.18 -5.53 -1.70
N CYS A 84 12.16 -4.87 -1.15
CA CYS A 84 11.95 -4.69 0.29
C CYS A 84 10.46 -4.52 0.60
N ALA A 85 9.99 -5.11 1.70
CA ALA A 85 8.65 -4.91 2.26
C ALA A 85 8.65 -5.29 3.74
N GLU A 86 9.20 -4.42 4.59
CA GLU A 86 9.23 -4.65 6.04
C GLU A 86 7.97 -4.11 6.69
N MET A 87 7.38 -4.90 7.58
CA MET A 87 6.22 -4.45 8.34
C MET A 87 6.61 -3.32 9.30
N ILE A 88 5.78 -2.29 9.35
CA ILE A 88 5.92 -1.21 10.33
C ILE A 88 5.18 -1.62 11.61
N GLY A 89 5.88 -1.61 12.76
CA GLY A 89 5.31 -1.97 14.05
C GLY A 89 5.58 -3.42 14.49
N ASP A 90 4.74 -3.92 15.40
CA ASP A 90 4.88 -5.23 16.07
C ASP A 90 4.30 -6.41 15.28
N GLN A 91 4.07 -6.23 13.97
CA GLN A 91 3.43 -7.19 13.07
C GLN A 91 1.93 -7.43 13.32
N THR A 92 1.32 -6.75 14.29
CA THR A 92 -0.12 -6.85 14.56
C THR A 92 -0.90 -5.92 13.61
N PRO A 93 -1.93 -6.41 12.90
CA PRO A 93 -2.77 -5.52 12.09
C PRO A 93 -3.54 -4.51 12.95
N THR A 94 -3.70 -3.30 12.41
CA THR A 94 -4.60 -2.32 13.01
C THR A 94 -6.04 -2.64 12.62
N GLN A 95 -6.94 -2.72 13.61
CA GLN A 95 -8.38 -2.84 13.35
C GLN A 95 -8.96 -1.52 12.83
N LYS A 96 -9.80 -1.61 11.80
CA LYS A 96 -10.49 -0.49 11.14
C LYS A 96 -12.00 -0.79 11.05
N PRO A 97 -12.84 0.22 10.75
CA PRO A 97 -14.28 0.01 10.56
C PRO A 97 -14.60 -1.10 9.55
N HIS A 98 -15.77 -1.72 9.73
CA HIS A 98 -16.27 -2.85 8.91
C HIS A 98 -15.44 -4.13 9.02
N GLY A 99 -14.78 -4.35 10.17
CA GLY A 99 -13.96 -5.53 10.42
C GLY A 99 -12.68 -5.59 9.58
N ARG A 100 -12.32 -4.48 8.93
CA ARG A 100 -11.13 -4.40 8.08
C ARG A 100 -9.87 -4.40 8.93
N LEU A 101 -8.87 -5.13 8.47
CA LEU A 101 -7.53 -5.12 9.05
C LEU A 101 -6.59 -4.32 8.14
N ALA A 102 -5.66 -3.60 8.75
CA ALA A 102 -4.71 -2.76 8.03
C ALA A 102 -3.26 -3.07 8.42
N TRP A 103 -2.39 -3.10 7.41
CA TRP A 103 -0.94 -3.29 7.51
C TRP A 103 -0.23 -2.19 6.73
N SER A 104 0.95 -1.80 7.21
CA SER A 104 1.84 -0.87 6.51
C SER A 104 3.17 -1.55 6.21
N PHE A 105 3.62 -1.47 4.95
CA PHE A 105 4.89 -2.05 4.48
C PHE A 105 5.86 -0.94 4.06
N HIS A 106 7.05 -0.92 4.64
CA HIS A 106 8.13 -0.02 4.25
C HIS A 106 8.97 -0.63 3.12
N MET A 107 9.13 0.11 2.02
CA MET A 107 9.88 -0.35 0.83
C MET A 107 11.33 0.18 0.77
N GLY A 108 11.94 0.48 1.93
CA GLY A 108 13.36 0.85 2.03
C GLY A 108 13.68 2.24 1.49
N GLY A 109 13.38 3.29 2.25
CA GLY A 109 13.72 4.69 1.91
C GLY A 109 12.84 5.30 0.81
N GLY A 110 11.92 4.52 0.25
CA GLY A 110 10.84 4.98 -0.63
C GLY A 110 9.50 5.13 0.09
N PRO A 111 8.39 5.31 -0.66
CA PRO A 111 7.06 5.34 -0.07
C PRO A 111 6.70 4.02 0.61
N TYR A 112 5.74 4.07 1.53
CA TYR A 112 5.15 2.89 2.14
C TYR A 112 3.86 2.49 1.42
N ILE A 113 3.49 1.21 1.53
CA ILE A 113 2.19 0.70 1.12
C ILE A 113 1.33 0.57 2.37
N ASP A 114 0.16 1.19 2.35
CA ASP A 114 -0.88 0.98 3.34
C ASP A 114 -1.93 0.05 2.76
N LEU A 115 -1.93 -1.20 3.21
CA LEU A 115 -2.85 -2.22 2.76
C LEU A 115 -3.99 -2.38 3.76
N SER A 116 -5.21 -2.20 3.30
CA SER A 116 -6.41 -2.50 4.05
C SER A 116 -7.17 -3.68 3.43
N VAL A 117 -7.52 -4.71 4.23
CA VAL A 117 -8.20 -5.92 3.74
C VAL A 117 -9.52 -6.13 4.46
N LEU A 118 -10.64 -6.15 3.73
CA LEU A 118 -11.97 -6.46 4.28
C LEU A 118 -12.11 -7.95 4.62
N PRO A 119 -12.94 -8.31 5.63
CA PRO A 119 -13.17 -9.72 5.98
C PRO A 119 -13.96 -10.43 4.86
N PRO A 120 -13.69 -11.73 4.59
CA PRO A 120 -14.34 -12.49 3.51
C PRO A 120 -15.84 -12.71 3.70
N ASN A 121 -16.34 -12.63 4.94
CA ASN A 121 -17.75 -12.77 5.29
C ASN A 121 -18.17 -11.50 6.06
N GLY A 122 -18.97 -10.66 5.42
CA GLY A 122 -19.66 -9.51 6.03
C GLY A 122 -21.14 -9.79 6.22
#